data_AF-A0A9P7GEA5-F1
#
_entry.id   AF-A0A9P7GEA5-F1
#
_cell.length_a   1.000
_cell.length_b   1.000
_cell.length_c   1.000
_cell.angle_alpha   90.00
_cell.angle_beta   90.00
_cell.angle_gamma   90.00
#
_symmetry.space_group_name_H-M   'P 1'
#
loop_
_entity.id
_entity.type
_entity.pdbx_description
1 polymer ?
#
loop_
_entity_poly.entity_id
_entity_poly.type
_entity_poly.pdbx_seq_one_letter_code
_entity_poly.pdbx_strand_id
1 'polypeptide(L)'
;MLHDSGCVGKSMADASIWIALVSMLSVFHITKAKDASGNDIEVPERFGDGIVSQPLPFECSITPRSEAAKELIINNPPIKLDSNPMFYD
;
A
#
# COMPACT_ATOMS: atom_id res chain seq x y z
N MET A 1 -10.63 25.07 -19.90
CA MET A 1 -11.34 23.79 -20.17
C MET A 1 -10.36 22.90 -20.93
N LEU A 2 -9.29 22.48 -20.24
CA LEU A 2 -8.15 21.80 -20.85
C LEU A 2 -8.34 20.29 -20.72
N HIS A 3 -8.57 19.67 -21.88
CA HIS A 3 -8.17 18.33 -22.28
C HIS A 3 -8.03 17.30 -21.14
N ASP A 4 -9.05 16.46 -20.98
CA ASP A 4 -8.83 15.10 -20.51
C ASP A 4 -7.87 14.44 -21.52
N SER A 5 -6.57 14.51 -21.23
CA SER A 5 -5.59 13.62 -21.83
C SER A 5 -5.98 12.22 -21.39
N GLY A 6 -6.85 11.59 -22.17
CA GLY A 6 -7.48 10.31 -21.86
C GLY A 6 -6.44 9.22 -21.78
N CYS A 7 -5.91 8.99 -20.59
CA CYS A 7 -5.13 7.78 -20.32
C CYS A 7 -6.07 6.60 -20.55
N VAL A 8 -5.89 5.89 -21.66
CA VAL A 8 -6.71 4.72 -22.03
C VAL A 8 -6.66 3.62 -20.97
N GLY A 9 -5.61 3.61 -20.14
CA GLY A 9 -5.46 2.70 -19.00
C GLY A 9 -6.17 3.15 -17.72
N LYS A 10 -6.76 4.35 -17.67
CA LYS A 10 -7.34 4.91 -16.44
C LYS A 10 -8.39 4.01 -15.81
N SER A 11 -9.35 3.54 -16.61
CA SER A 11 -10.44 2.68 -16.10
C SER A 11 -9.92 1.34 -15.58
N MET A 12 -8.90 0.77 -16.23
CA MET A 12 -8.25 -0.45 -15.77
C MET A 12 -7.51 -0.21 -14.45
N ALA A 13 -6.72 0.86 -14.37
CA ALA A 13 -5.96 1.21 -13.17
C ALA A 13 -6.90 1.47 -11.97
N ASP A 14 -7.96 2.26 -12.17
CA ASP A 14 -8.96 2.56 -11.12
C ASP A 14 -9.60 1.25 -10.60
N ALA A 15 -9.97 0.32 -11.49
CA ALA A 15 -10.53 -0.98 -11.10
C ALA A 15 -9.52 -1.87 -10.37
N SER A 16 -8.28 -1.98 -10.88
CA SER A 16 -7.23 -2.80 -10.27
C SER A 16 -6.86 -2.30 -8.88
N ILE A 17 -6.68 -0.99 -8.71
CA ILE A 17 -6.39 -0.36 -7.41
C ILE A 17 -7.55 -0.59 -6.44
N TRP A 18 -8.79 -0.41 -6.90
CA TRP A 18 -9.96 -0.66 -6.06
C TRP A 18 -10.00 -2.10 -5.55
N ILE A 19 -9.84 -3.08 -6.45
CA ILE A 19 -9.84 -4.51 -6.09
C ILE A 19 -8.70 -4.82 -5.11
N ALA A 20 -7.51 -4.28 -5.35
CA ALA A 20 -6.37 -4.46 -4.45
C ALA A 20 -6.68 -3.88 -3.05
N LEU A 21 -7.18 -2.64 -2.98
CA LEU A 21 -7.52 -1.98 -1.74
C LEU A 21 -8.58 -2.74 -0.94
N VAL A 22 -9.70 -3.12 -1.55
CA VAL A 22 -10.75 -3.86 -0.84
C VAL A 22 -10.28 -5.24 -0.41
N SER A 23 -9.44 -5.91 -1.21
CA SER A 23 -8.88 -7.22 -0.86
C SER A 23 -7.95 -7.12 0.33
N MET A 24 -7.01 -6.16 0.32
CA MET A 24 -6.13 -5.89 1.46
C MET A 24 -6.95 -5.51 2.71
N LEU A 25 -7.87 -4.57 2.56
CA LEU A 25 -8.71 -4.13 3.67
C LEU A 25 -9.65 -5.22 4.17
N SER A 26 -9.96 -6.27 3.40
CA SER A 26 -10.77 -7.41 3.88
C SER A 26 -10.00 -8.29 4.88
N VAL A 27 -8.68 -8.44 4.66
CA VAL A 27 -7.78 -9.32 5.41
C VAL A 27 -7.06 -8.59 6.54
N PHE A 28 -6.74 -7.31 6.36
CA PHE A 28 -5.87 -6.55 7.25
C PHE A 28 -6.56 -5.36 7.92
N HIS A 29 -6.07 -5.00 9.11
CA HIS A 29 -6.25 -3.71 9.74
C HIS A 29 -5.00 -2.87 9.44
N ILE A 30 -5.17 -1.75 8.74
CA ILE A 30 -4.11 -0.82 8.38
C ILE A 30 -4.32 0.44 9.22
N THR A 31 -3.36 0.76 10.08
CA THR A 31 -3.44 1.88 11.03
C THR A 31 -2.11 2.62 11.12
N LYS A 32 -2.11 3.77 11.78
CA LYS A 32 -0.88 4.50 12.10
C LYS A 32 0.03 3.62 12.96
N ALA A 33 1.33 3.69 12.72
CA ALA A 33 2.30 3.09 13.62
C ALA A 33 2.21 3.77 15.00
N LYS A 34 2.65 3.06 16.04
CA LYS A 34 2.67 3.57 17.41
C LYS A 34 4.09 3.75 17.88
N ASP A 35 4.36 4.84 18.60
CA ASP A 35 5.64 5.09 19.25
C ASP A 35 5.83 4.19 20.49
N ALA A 36 6.98 4.30 21.15
CA ALA A 36 7.29 3.55 22.37
C ALA A 36 6.33 3.83 23.55
N SER A 37 5.56 4.93 23.47
CA SER A 37 4.57 5.32 24.48
C SER A 37 3.14 4.92 24.07
N GLY A 38 2.95 4.29 22.91
CA GLY A 38 1.65 3.87 22.38
C GLY A 38 0.87 4.96 21.62
N ASN A 39 1.46 6.14 21.41
CA ASN A 39 0.83 7.23 20.67
C ASN A 39 0.97 7.01 19.16
N ASP A 40 -0.01 7.47 18.40
CA ASP A 40 0.04 7.39 16.95
C ASP A 40 1.16 8.28 16.39
N ILE A 41 1.99 7.70 15.54
CA ILE A 41 3.00 8.41 14.76
C ILE A 41 2.27 9.12 13.61
N GLU A 42 2.51 10.43 13.47
CA GLU A 42 1.94 11.21 12.40
C GLU A 42 2.54 10.81 11.04
N VAL A 43 1.68 10.61 10.05
CA VAL A 43 2.13 10.29 8.68
C VAL A 43 2.53 11.60 8.00
N PRO A 44 3.81 11.78 7.63
CA PRO A 44 4.26 13.03 7.04
C PRO A 44 3.71 13.19 5.62
N GLU A 45 3.16 14.36 5.30
CA GLU A 45 2.72 14.73 3.95
C GLU A 45 3.92 15.11 3.05
N ARG A 46 4.86 14.18 2.87
CA ARG A 46 6.05 14.38 2.06
C ARG A 46 6.04 13.46 0.85
N PHE A 47 6.28 14.04 -0.31
CA PHE A 47 6.33 13.34 -1.59
C PHE A 47 7.71 13.50 -2.22
N GLY A 48 8.11 12.54 -3.05
CA GLY A 48 9.35 12.65 -3.83
C GLY A 48 9.20 13.64 -4.99
N ASP A 49 10.30 14.30 -5.38
CA ASP A 49 10.34 15.34 -6.42
C ASP A 49 10.40 14.78 -7.87
N GLY A 50 10.00 13.52 -8.08
CA GLY A 50 10.12 12.82 -9.35
C GLY A 50 8.94 13.03 -10.32
N ILE A 51 9.00 12.36 -11.47
CA ILE A 51 7.89 12.34 -12.46
C ILE A 51 6.62 11.69 -11.88
N VAL A 52 6.80 10.80 -10.90
CA VAL A 52 5.71 10.13 -10.17
C VAL A 52 5.57 10.76 -8.79
N SER A 53 4.36 11.23 -8.48
CA SER A 53 4.00 11.72 -7.14
C SER A 53 3.77 10.54 -6.19
N GLN A 54 4.83 10.11 -5.49
CA GLN A 54 4.77 9.04 -4.50
C GLN A 54 5.14 9.55 -3.10
N PRO A 55 4.47 9.08 -2.04
CA PRO A 55 4.85 9.43 -0.68
C PRO A 55 6.25 8.90 -0.36
N LEU A 56 7.01 9.63 0.45
CA LEU A 56 8.25 9.12 1.03
C LEU A 56 7.94 7.96 2.01
N PRO A 57 8.89 7.04 2.27
CA PRO A 57 8.69 5.97 3.24
C PRO A 57 8.21 6.49 4.61
N PHE A 58 7.15 5.88 5.13
CA PHE A 58 6.56 6.19 6.44
C PHE A 58 6.22 4.90 7.19
N GLU A 59 6.14 4.99 8.52
CA GLU A 59 5.78 3.85 9.35
C GLU A 59 4.27 3.67 9.43
N CYS A 60 3.81 2.42 9.29
CA CYS A 60 2.42 2.03 9.48
C CYS A 60 2.32 0.66 10.16
N SER A 61 1.17 0.39 10.76
CA SER A 61 0.86 -0.92 11.34
C SER A 61 -0.13 -1.66 10.45
N ILE A 62 0.25 -2.85 9.99
CA ILE A 62 -0.59 -3.76 9.21
C ILE A 62 -0.70 -5.06 9.99
N THR A 63 -1.91 -5.38 10.46
CA THR A 63 -2.17 -6.59 11.25
C THR A 63 -3.31 -7.40 10.64
N PRO A 64 -3.31 -8.74 10.71
CA PRO A 64 -4.44 -9.54 10.27
C PRO A 64 -5.71 -9.18 11.05
N ARG A 65 -6.86 -9.09 10.37
CA ARG A 65 -8.14 -8.74 10.99
C ARG A 65 -8.69 -9.86 11.87
N SER A 66 -8.33 -11.11 11.61
CA SER A 66 -8.80 -12.27 12.36
C SER A 66 -7.75 -13.38 12.41
N GLU A 67 -7.92 -14.34 13.32
CA GLU A 67 -7.02 -15.49 13.40
C GLU A 67 -7.08 -16.35 12.12
N ALA A 68 -8.28 -16.52 11.54
CA ALA A 68 -8.43 -17.20 10.26
C ALA A 68 -7.65 -16.49 9.13
N ALA A 69 -7.68 -15.16 9.08
CA ALA A 69 -6.89 -14.40 8.11
C ALA A 69 -5.37 -14.61 8.33
N LYS A 70 -4.93 -14.62 9.60
CA LYS A 70 -3.54 -14.89 9.96
C LYS A 70 -3.09 -16.29 9.56
N GLU A 71 -3.90 -17.31 9.82
CA GLU A 71 -3.62 -18.69 9.40
C GLU A 71 -3.50 -18.80 7.88
N LEU A 72 -4.39 -18.16 7.12
CA LEU A 72 -4.32 -18.15 5.65
C LEU A 72 -3.00 -17.54 5.13
N ILE A 73 -2.52 -16.48 5.77
CA ILE A 73 -1.27 -15.81 5.38
C ILE A 73 -0.05 -16.68 5.70
N ILE A 74 0.00 -17.26 6.90
CA ILE A 74 1.16 -18.05 7.37
C ILE A 74 1.26 -19.38 6.61
N ASN A 75 0.12 -20.00 6.29
CA ASN A 75 0.08 -21.30 5.64
C ASN A 75 0.30 -21.22 4.12
N ASN A 76 0.27 -20.03 3.53
CA ASN A 76 0.58 -19.83 2.12
C ASN A 76 2.09 -19.59 1.94
N PRO A 77 2.78 -20.30 1.04
CA PRO A 77 4.18 -20.05 0.78
C PRO A 77 4.39 -18.58 0.36
N PRO A 78 5.44 -17.91 0.87
CA PRO A 78 5.70 -16.52 0.51
C PRO A 78 5.89 -16.42 -1.00
N ILE A 79 5.25 -15.41 -1.59
CA ILE A 79 5.53 -15.03 -2.97
C ILE A 79 7.01 -14.69 -3.02
N LYS A 80 7.78 -15.42 -3.83
CA LYS A 80 9.17 -15.07 -4.11
C LYS A 80 9.13 -13.73 -4.85
N LEU A 81 9.30 -12.64 -4.12
CA LEU A 81 9.63 -11.35 -4.72
C LEU A 81 11.00 -11.57 -5.37
N ASP A 82 11.05 -11.56 -6.70
CA ASP A 82 12.31 -11.46 -7.39
C ASP A 82 12.95 -10.17 -6.91
N SER A 83 14.07 -10.31 -6.20
CA SER A 83 14.88 -9.20 -5.75
C SER A 83 15.50 -8.55 -6.99
N ASN A 84 14.70 -7.79 -7.73
CA ASN A 84 15.18 -6.96 -8.81
C ASN A 84 15.42 -5.55 -8.23
N PRO A 85 16.68 -5.15 -8.03
CA PRO A 85 17.04 -3.89 -7.37
C PRO A 85 16.84 -2.65 -8.26
N MET A 86 16.01 -2.71 -9.30
CA MET A 86 16.07 -1.75 -10.42
C MET A 86 15.13 -0.54 -10.34
N PHE A 87 14.60 -0.15 -9.18
CA PHE A 87 13.80 1.09 -9.10
C PHE A 87 13.91 1.80 -7.75
N TYR A 88 15.09 2.39 -7.49
CA TYR A 88 15.22 3.60 -6.67
C TYR A 88 16.41 4.41 -7.22
N ASP A 89 16.18 5.10 -8.34
CA ASP A 89 16.89 6.32 -8.74
C ASP A 89 15.82 7.31 -9.25
#